data_AF-A0A6N7VES6-F1
#
_entry.id   AF-A0A6N7VES6-F1
#
_cell.length_a   1.000
_cell.length_b   1.000
_cell.length_c   1.000
_cell.angle_alpha   90.00
_cell.angle_beta   90.00
_cell.angle_gamma   90.00
#
_symmetry.space_group_name_H-M   'P 1'
#
loop_
_entity.id
_entity.type
_entity.pdbx_description
1 polymer ?
#
loop_
_entity_poly.entity_id
_entity_poly.type
_entity_poly.pdbx_seq_one_letter_code
_entity_poly.pdbx_strand_id
1 'polypeptide(L)'
;MQKQEIYFSKIIFVQHEHRGNNYIQINIPEREFSVQTYKLSLDPKAKYEMPTTVYVDKNTKIDLVAPAVKVSHGKNGFVPTLIPEECDEVCTFSYGSKVNEDVINKLKPFCNALDFQPYLNKKDYNEWARYRDEYTMYFYGFTNSHIPYMFFDMTVCHENCPTEKLWKELCNQLIKPNKKLKKILPTIS
;
A
#
# COMPACT_ATOMS: atom_id res chain seq x y z
N MET A 1 -31.07 -14.79 17.36
CA MET A 1 -29.59 -14.90 17.39
C MET A 1 -29.02 -13.50 17.30
N GLN A 2 -28.29 -13.02 18.31
CA GLN A 2 -27.44 -11.85 18.13
C GLN A 2 -26.37 -12.21 17.09
N LYS A 3 -26.23 -11.41 16.03
CA LYS A 3 -25.09 -11.54 15.13
C LYS A 3 -23.85 -11.25 15.96
N GLN A 4 -22.98 -12.24 16.08
CA GLN A 4 -21.66 -12.03 16.66
C GLN A 4 -20.92 -11.03 15.78
N GLU A 5 -20.38 -9.96 16.36
CA GLU A 5 -19.56 -8.97 15.65
C GLU A 5 -18.10 -9.19 16.05
N ILE A 6 -17.20 -9.19 15.07
CA ILE A 6 -15.76 -9.35 15.31
C ILE A 6 -15.08 -8.16 14.67
N TYR A 7 -14.63 -7.22 15.48
CA TYR A 7 -14.00 -6.01 14.97
C TYR A 7 -12.49 -6.19 14.78
N PHE A 8 -11.94 -5.53 13.76
CA PHE A 8 -10.50 -5.37 13.64
C PHE A 8 -9.95 -4.60 14.86
N SER A 9 -8.86 -5.09 15.42
CA SER A 9 -8.06 -4.38 16.42
C SER A 9 -7.10 -3.42 15.74
N LYS A 10 -6.50 -3.83 14.62
CA LYS A 10 -5.56 -3.03 13.84
C LYS A 10 -5.87 -3.12 12.35
N ILE A 11 -5.78 -1.99 11.67
CA ILE A 11 -5.92 -1.89 10.21
C ILE A 11 -4.72 -1.14 9.65
N ILE A 12 -4.19 -1.62 8.54
CA ILE A 12 -3.12 -0.97 7.78
C ILE A 12 -3.54 -0.91 6.32
N PHE A 13 -3.52 0.28 5.76
CA PHE A 13 -3.56 0.51 4.32
C PHE A 13 -2.16 0.86 3.85
N VAL A 14 -1.71 0.23 2.76
CA VAL A 14 -0.43 0.53 2.13
C VAL A 14 -0.70 1.05 0.73
N GLN A 15 -0.32 2.28 0.44
CA GLN A 15 -0.28 2.80 -0.93
C GLN A 15 1.13 2.62 -1.45
N HIS A 16 1.30 1.79 -2.47
CA HIS A 16 2.57 1.50 -3.11
C HIS A 16 2.66 2.26 -4.43
N GLU A 17 3.59 3.21 -4.47
CA GLU A 17 3.96 4.01 -5.62
C GLU A 17 5.35 3.62 -6.09
N HIS A 18 5.68 3.89 -7.36
CA HIS A 18 7.02 3.63 -7.91
C HIS A 18 8.15 4.25 -7.05
N ARG A 19 7.87 5.35 -6.34
CA ARG A 19 8.87 6.10 -5.58
C ARG A 19 8.94 5.71 -4.10
N GLY A 20 8.06 4.82 -3.63
CA GLY A 20 8.02 4.36 -2.24
C GLY A 20 6.61 4.05 -1.73
N ASN A 21 6.51 3.84 -0.42
CA ASN A 21 5.30 3.37 0.24
C ASN A 21 4.73 4.37 1.23
N ASN A 22 3.41 4.51 1.24
CA ASN A 22 2.69 5.16 2.33
C ASN A 22 2.00 4.09 3.19
N TYR A 23 2.30 4.06 4.48
CA TYR A 23 1.65 3.22 5.47
C TYR A 23 0.66 4.06 6.28
N ILE A 24 -0.62 3.72 6.21
CA ILE A 24 -1.71 4.38 6.92
C ILE A 24 -2.30 3.37 7.89
N GLN A 25 -2.09 3.58 9.18
CA GLN A 25 -2.45 2.63 10.22
C GLN A 25 -3.43 3.24 11.21
N ILE A 26 -4.44 2.46 11.59
CA ILE A 26 -5.30 2.75 12.73
C ILE A 26 -5.28 1.57 13.71
N ASN A 27 -5.08 1.89 14.98
CA ASN A 27 -5.20 0.96 16.09
C ASN A 27 -6.45 1.33 16.90
N ILE A 28 -7.46 0.45 16.88
CA ILE A 28 -8.79 0.73 17.37
C ILE A 28 -8.85 0.78 18.91
N PRO A 29 -8.30 -0.21 19.66
CA PRO A 29 -8.34 -0.18 21.13
C PRO A 29 -7.58 1.01 21.73
N GLU A 30 -6.41 1.31 21.19
CA GLU A 30 -5.53 2.39 21.64
C GLU A 30 -5.96 3.76 21.11
N ARG A 31 -6.91 3.79 20.16
CA ARG A 31 -7.40 4.98 19.46
C ARG A 31 -6.25 5.77 18.83
N GLU A 32 -5.37 5.07 18.15
CA GLU A 32 -4.18 5.64 17.54
C GLU A 32 -4.29 5.60 16.03
N PHE A 33 -3.93 6.72 15.41
CA PHE A 33 -3.82 6.83 13.97
C PHE A 33 -2.43 7.33 13.61
N SER A 34 -1.82 6.69 12.63
CA SER A 34 -0.47 7.01 12.18
C SER A 34 -0.34 6.90 10.66
N VAL A 35 0.47 7.80 10.09
CA VAL A 35 0.84 7.79 8.67
C VAL A 35 2.35 7.89 8.57
N GLN A 36 2.96 7.00 7.81
CA GLN A 36 4.39 7.04 7.50
C GLN A 36 4.60 6.94 5.98
N THR A 37 5.44 7.81 5.44
CA THR A 37 5.78 7.80 4.01
C THR A 37 7.25 7.49 3.86
N TYR A 38 7.53 6.46 3.08
CA TYR A 38 8.87 6.02 2.73
C TYR A 38 9.16 6.35 1.28
N LYS A 39 10.43 6.65 1.00
CA LYS A 39 10.94 6.69 -0.36
C LYS A 39 11.97 5.59 -0.52
N LEU A 40 11.97 4.98 -1.70
CA LEU A 40 13.05 4.12 -2.11
C LEU A 40 14.30 4.98 -2.31
N SER A 41 15.33 4.73 -1.51
CA SER A 41 16.64 5.33 -1.65
C SER A 41 17.62 4.26 -2.11
N LEU A 42 18.37 4.58 -3.14
CA LEU A 42 19.59 3.85 -3.46
C LEU A 42 20.63 4.13 -2.39
N ASP A 43 21.47 3.13 -2.09
CA ASP A 43 22.75 3.38 -1.43
C ASP A 43 23.49 4.47 -2.24
N PRO A 44 23.90 5.58 -1.62
CA PRO A 44 24.68 6.61 -2.29
C PRO A 44 25.90 6.06 -3.03
N LYS A 45 26.55 5.00 -2.54
CA LYS A 45 27.69 4.34 -3.20
C LYS A 45 27.27 3.65 -4.49
N ALA A 46 26.16 2.91 -4.47
CA ALA A 46 25.61 2.26 -5.65
C ALA A 46 25.20 3.27 -6.73
N LYS A 47 24.64 4.43 -6.33
CA LYS A 47 24.23 5.50 -7.25
C LYS A 47 25.39 6.05 -8.10
N TYR A 48 26.62 6.08 -7.59
CA TYR A 48 27.79 6.60 -8.33
C TYR A 48 28.33 5.62 -9.38
N GLU A 49 28.07 4.32 -9.23
CA GLU A 49 28.61 3.27 -10.10
C GLU A 49 27.61 2.81 -11.18
N MET A 50 26.39 3.36 -11.19
CA MET A 50 25.30 2.88 -12.03
C MET A 50 25.15 3.61 -13.37
N PRO A 51 25.22 2.89 -14.51
CA PRO A 51 24.85 3.44 -15.81
C PRO A 51 23.33 3.62 -15.91
N THR A 52 22.86 4.83 -16.21
CA THR A 52 21.43 5.15 -16.40
C THR A 52 20.87 4.66 -17.75
N THR A 53 21.76 4.24 -18.65
CA THR A 53 21.44 3.77 -19.99
C THR A 53 22.25 2.52 -20.27
N VAL A 54 21.57 1.44 -20.68
CA VAL A 54 22.20 0.19 -21.07
C VAL A 54 22.08 0.01 -22.58
N TYR A 55 23.21 -0.18 -23.23
CA TYR A 55 23.26 -0.57 -24.64
C TYR A 55 23.11 -2.09 -24.73
N VAL A 56 22.03 -2.52 -25.40
CA VAL A 56 21.76 -3.92 -25.72
C VAL A 56 22.56 -4.32 -26.96
N ASP A 57 22.70 -3.40 -27.91
CA ASP A 57 23.60 -3.47 -29.06
C ASP A 57 24.07 -2.06 -29.48
N LYS A 58 24.77 -1.93 -30.61
CA LYS A 58 25.32 -0.64 -31.09
C LYS A 58 24.25 0.42 -31.39
N ASN A 59 23.02 0.01 -31.65
CA ASN A 59 21.90 0.85 -32.09
C ASN A 59 20.74 0.88 -31.07
N THR A 60 20.69 -0.08 -30.15
CA THR A 60 19.59 -0.23 -29.17
C THR A 60 20.05 0.15 -27.77
N LYS A 61 19.43 1.18 -27.21
CA LYS A 61 19.60 1.60 -25.82
C LYS A 61 18.29 1.47 -25.03
N ILE A 62 18.42 1.10 -23.76
CA ILE A 62 17.33 1.09 -22.78
C ILE A 62 17.74 2.05 -21.67
N ASP A 63 16.90 3.06 -21.44
CA ASP A 63 17.04 3.93 -20.27
C ASP A 63 16.38 3.24 -19.07
N LEU A 64 17.14 3.09 -17.98
CA LEU A 64 16.69 2.38 -16.80
C LEU A 64 15.77 3.28 -15.97
N VAL A 65 14.52 2.84 -15.77
CA VAL A 65 13.52 3.55 -14.94
C VAL A 65 13.76 3.33 -13.44
N ALA A 66 14.44 2.23 -13.09
CA ALA A 66 14.87 1.87 -11.75
C ALA A 66 16.33 1.39 -11.78
N PRO A 67 17.10 1.59 -10.69
CA PRO A 67 18.47 1.08 -10.55
C PRO A 67 18.49 -0.44 -10.77
N ALA A 68 19.27 -0.89 -11.75
CA ALA A 68 19.41 -2.30 -12.04
C ALA A 68 20.85 -2.64 -12.41
N VAL A 69 21.34 -3.74 -11.85
CA VAL A 69 22.66 -4.28 -12.18
C VAL A 69 22.54 -5.18 -13.40
N LYS A 70 23.40 -4.95 -14.40
CA LYS A 70 23.51 -5.82 -15.57
C LYS A 70 24.29 -7.07 -15.19
N VAL A 71 23.60 -8.18 -14.96
CA VAL A 71 24.21 -9.47 -14.63
C VAL A 71 24.18 -10.39 -15.84
N SER A 72 25.32 -10.99 -16.16
CA SER A 72 25.45 -12.05 -17.17
C SER A 72 25.83 -13.34 -16.45
N HIS A 73 25.00 -14.38 -16.55
CA HIS A 73 25.16 -15.61 -15.75
C HIS A 73 25.06 -16.86 -16.64
N GLY A 74 25.81 -17.93 -16.34
CA GLY A 74 25.78 -19.14 -17.18
C GLY A 74 24.38 -19.75 -17.37
N LYS A 75 23.48 -19.57 -16.39
CA LYS A 75 22.07 -20.01 -16.44
C LYS A 75 21.21 -19.29 -17.48
N ASN A 76 21.59 -18.08 -17.91
CA ASN A 76 20.87 -17.32 -18.94
C ASN A 76 21.64 -17.26 -20.27
N GLY A 77 22.60 -18.16 -20.49
CA GLY A 77 23.42 -18.17 -21.70
C GLY A 77 24.28 -16.91 -21.86
N PHE A 78 24.61 -16.24 -20.75
CA PHE A 78 25.31 -14.94 -20.73
C PHE A 78 24.54 -13.80 -21.41
N VAL A 79 23.23 -13.93 -21.59
CA VAL A 79 22.38 -12.83 -22.03
C VAL A 79 22.25 -11.84 -20.87
N PRO A 80 22.69 -10.57 -21.02
CA PRO A 80 22.65 -9.63 -19.91
C PRO A 80 21.22 -9.39 -19.42
N THR A 81 20.96 -9.61 -18.14
CA THR A 81 19.67 -9.37 -17.49
C THR A 81 19.81 -8.24 -16.48
N LEU A 82 18.81 -7.36 -16.43
CA LEU A 82 18.73 -6.29 -15.46
C LEU A 82 18.11 -6.83 -14.18
N ILE A 83 18.87 -6.86 -13.10
CA ILE A 83 18.37 -7.21 -11.76
C ILE A 83 18.19 -5.89 -11.00
N PRO A 84 16.96 -5.52 -10.59
CA PRO A 84 16.75 -4.36 -9.74
C PRO A 84 17.59 -4.48 -8.48
N GLU A 85 18.36 -3.45 -8.14
CA GLU A 85 19.12 -3.46 -6.90
C GLU A 85 18.20 -3.13 -5.72
N GLU A 86 18.44 -3.76 -4.57
CA GLU A 86 17.64 -3.57 -3.35
C GLU A 86 17.73 -2.10 -2.92
N CYS A 87 16.63 -1.37 -3.11
CA CYS A 87 16.50 0.00 -2.62
C CYS A 87 16.06 -0.05 -1.14
N ASP A 88 16.78 0.67 -0.28
CA ASP A 88 16.35 0.84 1.11
C ASP A 88 15.14 1.77 1.19
N GLU A 89 14.20 1.47 2.09
CA GLU A 89 13.10 2.37 2.41
C GLU A 89 13.55 3.42 3.44
N VAL A 90 13.61 4.69 3.05
CA VAL A 90 13.90 5.80 3.95
C VAL A 90 12.61 6.51 4.34
N CYS A 91 12.30 6.57 5.63
CA CYS A 91 11.16 7.33 6.14
C CYS A 91 11.37 8.83 5.90
N THR A 92 10.50 9.45 5.10
CA THR A 92 10.55 10.87 4.76
C THR A 92 9.48 11.70 5.44
N PHE A 93 8.44 11.04 5.97
CA PHE A 93 7.38 11.69 6.73
C PHE A 93 6.81 10.71 7.75
N SER A 94 6.50 11.23 8.94
CA SER A 94 5.82 10.48 10.00
C SER A 94 4.82 11.40 10.69
N TYR A 95 3.62 10.87 10.93
CA TYR A 95 2.55 11.52 11.67
C TYR A 95 1.89 10.50 12.59
N GLY A 96 1.59 10.91 13.82
CA GLY A 96 0.85 10.13 14.79
C GLY A 96 -0.10 11.01 15.58
N SER A 97 -1.29 10.52 15.87
CA SER A 97 -2.30 11.24 16.66
C SER A 97 -3.22 10.28 17.41
N LYS A 98 -3.69 10.72 18.58
CA LYS A 98 -4.87 10.11 19.20
C LYS A 98 -6.12 10.49 18.42
N VAL A 99 -7.02 9.53 18.26
CA VAL A 99 -8.29 9.67 17.56
C VAL A 99 -9.39 9.87 18.59
N ASN A 100 -10.26 10.85 18.35
CA ASN A 100 -11.43 11.06 19.20
C ASN A 100 -12.35 9.83 19.15
N GLU A 101 -12.97 9.50 20.27
CA GLU A 101 -13.92 8.40 20.41
C GLU A 101 -15.10 8.51 19.43
N ASP A 102 -15.59 9.74 19.17
CA ASP A 102 -16.63 9.97 18.16
C ASP A 102 -16.22 9.51 16.76
N VAL A 103 -14.94 9.68 16.40
CA VAL A 103 -14.41 9.23 15.10
C VAL A 103 -14.26 7.71 15.08
N ILE A 104 -13.80 7.11 16.18
CA ILE A 104 -13.75 5.64 16.31
C ILE A 104 -15.14 5.04 16.19
N ASN A 105 -16.16 5.63 16.81
CA ASN A 105 -17.54 5.18 16.73
C ASN A 105 -18.12 5.29 15.30
N LYS A 106 -17.69 6.28 14.52
CA LYS A 106 -18.06 6.40 13.09
C LYS A 106 -17.35 5.36 12.20
N LEU A 107 -16.11 4.99 12.54
CA LEU A 107 -15.34 3.99 11.79
C LEU A 107 -15.76 2.55 12.12
N LYS A 108 -16.13 2.30 13.38
CA LYS A 108 -16.44 0.96 13.92
C LYS A 108 -17.40 0.13 13.04
N PRO A 109 -18.50 0.67 12.49
CA PRO A 109 -19.40 -0.09 11.61
C PRO A 109 -18.72 -0.69 10.37
N PHE A 110 -17.62 -0.10 9.91
CA PHE A 110 -16.86 -0.57 8.74
C PHE A 110 -15.73 -1.54 9.11
N CYS A 111 -15.50 -1.78 10.41
CA CYS A 111 -14.39 -2.58 10.91
C CYS A 111 -14.79 -4.01 11.32
N ASN A 112 -16.03 -4.43 11.06
CA ASN A 112 -16.46 -5.80 11.36
C ASN A 112 -15.84 -6.78 10.36
N ALA A 113 -14.86 -7.56 10.82
CA ALA A 113 -14.10 -8.53 10.04
C ALA A 113 -15.00 -9.59 9.37
N LEU A 114 -16.16 -9.90 9.94
CA LEU A 114 -17.09 -10.85 9.31
C LEU A 114 -17.65 -10.34 7.97
N ASP A 115 -17.74 -9.03 7.77
CA ASP A 115 -18.20 -8.46 6.51
C ASP A 115 -17.17 -8.62 5.39
N PHE A 116 -15.91 -8.89 5.74
CA PHE A 116 -14.79 -9.08 4.83
C PHE A 116 -14.59 -10.55 4.44
N GLN A 117 -15.01 -11.50 5.31
CA GLN A 117 -14.84 -12.94 5.04
C GLN A 117 -15.37 -13.41 3.67
N PRO A 118 -16.54 -12.97 3.17
CA PRO A 118 -17.05 -13.40 1.86
C PRO A 118 -16.18 -12.98 0.68
N TYR A 119 -15.24 -12.06 0.88
CA TYR A 119 -14.36 -11.53 -0.15
C TYR A 119 -12.98 -12.19 -0.13
N LEU A 120 -12.64 -12.98 0.91
CA LEU A 120 -11.35 -13.65 1.02
C LEU A 120 -11.14 -14.61 -0.16
N ASN A 121 -9.98 -14.52 -0.80
CA ASN A 121 -9.58 -15.34 -1.96
C ASN A 121 -10.55 -15.27 -3.16
N LYS A 122 -11.47 -14.30 -3.18
CA LYS A 122 -12.36 -14.12 -4.32
C LYS A 122 -11.52 -13.59 -5.48
N LYS A 123 -11.41 -14.37 -6.56
CA LYS A 123 -10.80 -13.91 -7.80
C LYS A 123 -11.80 -13.04 -8.53
N ASP A 124 -11.53 -11.75 -8.62
CA ASP A 124 -12.33 -10.84 -9.42
C ASP A 124 -11.90 -10.95 -10.89
N TYR A 125 -12.71 -11.64 -11.68
CA TYR A 125 -12.62 -11.65 -13.14
C TYR A 125 -13.59 -10.60 -13.66
N ASN A 126 -13.21 -9.32 -13.59
CA ASN A 126 -13.99 -8.26 -14.23
C ASN A 126 -13.08 -7.47 -15.18
N GLU A 127 -13.25 -7.72 -16.48
CA GLU A 127 -12.48 -7.10 -17.57
C GLU A 127 -12.63 -5.57 -17.65
N TRP A 128 -13.64 -4.99 -16.97
CA TRP A 128 -13.95 -3.56 -16.97
C TRP A 128 -13.70 -2.88 -15.63
N ALA A 129 -12.99 -3.53 -14.71
CA ALA A 129 -12.76 -2.98 -13.39
C ALA A 129 -11.82 -1.76 -13.46
N ARG A 130 -12.15 -0.71 -12.70
CA ARG A 130 -11.37 0.52 -12.67
C ARG A 130 -10.10 0.28 -11.87
N TYR A 131 -8.94 0.56 -12.48
CA TYR A 131 -7.65 0.53 -11.79
C TYR A 131 -7.42 1.84 -11.04
N ARG A 132 -6.57 1.79 -10.02
CA ARG A 132 -5.97 2.99 -9.44
C ARG A 132 -4.80 3.42 -10.32
N ASP A 133 -4.97 4.52 -11.05
CA ASP A 133 -3.98 4.95 -12.05
C ASP A 133 -2.63 5.37 -11.44
N GLU A 134 -2.63 5.91 -10.20
CA GLU A 134 -1.45 6.53 -9.59
C GLU A 134 -0.67 5.61 -8.62
N TYR A 135 -1.31 4.60 -8.05
CA TYR A 135 -0.71 3.71 -7.04
C TYR A 135 -1.45 2.38 -6.91
N THR A 136 -0.72 1.34 -6.52
CA THR A 136 -1.33 0.09 -6.04
C THR A 136 -1.65 0.22 -4.56
N MET A 137 -2.69 -0.46 -4.08
CA MET A 137 -3.13 -0.32 -2.70
C MET A 137 -3.38 -1.68 -2.07
N TYR A 138 -2.92 -1.86 -0.84
CA TYR A 138 -3.09 -3.09 -0.07
C TYR A 138 -3.77 -2.80 1.26
N PHE A 139 -4.61 -3.71 1.70
CA PHE A 139 -5.23 -3.68 3.02
C PHE A 139 -4.77 -4.88 3.86
N TYR A 140 -4.51 -4.59 5.14
CA TYR A 140 -4.21 -5.56 6.17
C TYR A 140 -5.11 -5.31 7.38
N GLY A 141 -5.93 -6.29 7.73
CA GLY A 141 -6.80 -6.27 8.91
C GLY A 141 -6.38 -7.33 9.91
N PHE A 142 -6.27 -6.95 11.18
CA PHE A 142 -5.93 -7.85 12.29
C PHE A 142 -7.06 -7.83 13.30
N THR A 143 -7.40 -8.99 13.86
CA THR A 143 -8.36 -9.08 14.97
C THR A 143 -7.71 -9.71 16.19
N ASN A 144 -8.25 -9.45 17.37
CA ASN A 144 -7.87 -10.16 18.60
C ASN A 144 -8.76 -11.41 18.83
N SER A 145 -9.33 -11.96 17.76
CA SER A 145 -10.24 -13.11 17.80
C SER A 145 -9.64 -14.29 17.03
N HIS A 146 -10.47 -15.32 16.75
CA HIS A 146 -10.10 -16.49 15.98
C HIS A 146 -9.85 -16.21 14.48
N ILE A 147 -10.06 -14.98 14.01
CA ILE A 147 -9.79 -14.55 12.64
C ILE A 147 -8.56 -13.62 12.66
N PRO A 148 -7.33 -14.17 12.70
CA PRO A 148 -6.17 -13.40 13.13
C PRO A 148 -5.72 -12.34 12.12
N TYR A 149 -5.91 -12.58 10.82
CA TYR A 149 -5.34 -11.75 9.76
C TYR A 149 -6.17 -11.82 8.47
N MET A 150 -6.33 -10.68 7.81
CA MET A 150 -6.93 -10.56 6.49
C MET A 150 -6.07 -9.66 5.61
N PHE A 151 -5.87 -10.08 4.36
CA PHE A 151 -5.16 -9.33 3.34
C PHE A 151 -6.04 -9.19 2.10
N PHE A 152 -6.06 -7.98 1.54
CA PHE A 152 -6.75 -7.70 0.27
C PHE A 152 -5.86 -6.83 -0.60
N ASP A 153 -5.67 -7.24 -1.86
CA ASP A 153 -5.19 -6.38 -2.92
C ASP A 153 -6.35 -5.47 -3.37
N MET A 154 -6.15 -4.17 -3.26
CA MET A 154 -7.11 -3.12 -3.61
C MET A 154 -6.66 -2.34 -4.85
N THR A 155 -5.74 -2.87 -5.65
CA THR A 155 -5.29 -2.24 -6.90
C THR A 155 -6.45 -1.99 -7.86
N VAL A 156 -7.46 -2.85 -7.81
CA VAL A 156 -8.71 -2.71 -8.54
C VAL A 156 -9.79 -2.14 -7.61
N CYS A 157 -10.44 -1.07 -8.04
CA CYS A 157 -11.50 -0.41 -7.30
C CYS A 157 -12.82 -1.19 -7.41
N HIS A 158 -13.31 -1.73 -6.30
CA HIS A 158 -14.58 -2.44 -6.21
C HIS A 158 -15.59 -1.66 -5.36
N GLU A 159 -16.52 -0.94 -5.99
CA GLU A 159 -17.46 -0.02 -5.29
C GLU A 159 -18.22 -0.65 -4.10
N ASN A 160 -18.47 -1.96 -4.14
CA ASN A 160 -19.19 -2.67 -3.08
C ASN A 160 -18.30 -3.36 -2.03
N CYS A 161 -16.98 -3.36 -2.21
CA CYS A 161 -16.05 -4.05 -1.33
C CYS A 161 -15.95 -3.33 0.03
N PRO A 162 -15.96 -4.07 1.16
CA PRO A 162 -15.88 -3.47 2.49
C PRO A 162 -14.57 -2.71 2.72
N THR A 163 -13.47 -3.10 2.08
CA THR A 163 -12.18 -2.37 2.14
C THR A 163 -12.29 -0.96 1.55
N GLU A 164 -12.99 -0.79 0.44
CA GLU A 164 -13.22 0.53 -0.20
C GLU A 164 -14.09 1.44 0.67
N LYS A 165 -15.15 0.89 1.25
CA LYS A 165 -16.04 1.63 2.15
C LYS A 165 -15.28 2.11 3.40
N LEU A 166 -14.49 1.23 3.99
CA LEU A 166 -13.65 1.56 5.14
C LEU A 166 -12.57 2.60 4.78
N TRP A 167 -11.90 2.46 3.62
CA TRP A 167 -10.92 3.44 3.15
C TRP A 167 -11.53 4.82 2.95
N LYS A 168 -12.71 4.89 2.31
CA LYS A 168 -13.44 6.14 2.10
C LYS A 168 -13.80 6.82 3.42
N GLU A 169 -14.29 6.06 4.39
CA GLU A 169 -14.65 6.62 5.70
C GLU A 169 -13.41 7.11 6.47
N LEU A 170 -12.33 6.32 6.46
CA LEU A 170 -11.05 6.73 7.05
C LEU A 170 -10.53 8.03 6.41
N CYS A 171 -10.58 8.14 5.08
CA CYS A 171 -10.21 9.36 4.39
C CYS A 171 -11.04 10.56 4.83
N ASN A 172 -12.36 10.39 4.92
CA ASN A 172 -13.28 11.47 5.29
C ASN A 172 -13.07 11.95 6.74
N GLN A 173 -12.84 11.02 7.67
CA GLN A 173 -12.73 11.37 9.09
C GLN A 173 -11.32 11.83 9.50
N LEU A 174 -10.26 11.27 8.91
CA LEU A 174 -8.89 11.46 9.41
C LEU A 174 -7.95 12.17 8.42
N ILE A 175 -8.06 11.90 7.13
CA ILE A 175 -7.10 12.41 6.13
C ILE A 175 -7.54 13.76 5.56
N LYS A 176 -8.75 13.85 5.00
CA LYS A 176 -9.27 15.07 4.35
C LYS A 176 -9.31 16.29 5.29
N PRO A 177 -9.68 16.17 6.59
CA PRO A 177 -9.64 17.29 7.53
C PRO A 177 -8.21 17.75 7.87
N ASN A 178 -7.22 16.88 7.73
CA ASN A 178 -5.83 17.18 8.08
C ASN A 178 -5.05 17.70 6.87
N LYS A 179 -4.80 19.02 6.85
CA LYS A 179 -4.08 19.70 5.75
C LYS A 179 -2.69 19.13 5.44
N LYS A 180 -1.98 18.55 6.42
CA LYS A 180 -0.66 17.93 6.20
C LYS A 180 -0.82 16.62 5.45
N LEU A 181 -1.71 15.76 5.93
CA LEU A 181 -1.96 14.44 5.34
C LEU A 181 -2.56 14.54 3.94
N LYS A 182 -3.50 15.46 3.73
CA LYS A 182 -4.11 15.71 2.41
C LYS A 182 -3.09 16.09 1.32
N LYS A 183 -1.95 16.69 1.69
CA LYS A 183 -0.89 17.04 0.72
C LYS A 183 0.04 15.87 0.39
N ILE A 184 0.07 14.86 1.24
CA ILE A 184 1.04 13.75 1.19
C ILE A 184 0.38 12.51 0.60
N LEU A 185 -0.84 12.22 1.03
CA LEU A 185 -1.57 11.04 0.61
C LEU A 185 -2.48 11.38 -0.58
N PRO A 186 -2.35 10.67 -1.72
CA PRO A 186 -3.32 10.76 -2.78
C PRO A 186 -4.66 10.15 -2.30
N THR A 187 -5.65 11.01 -2.06
CA THR A 187 -7.01 10.57 -1.72
C THR A 187 -7.85 10.55 -2.99
N ILE A 188 -8.58 9.45 -3.24
CA ILE A 188 -9.58 9.44 -4.33
C ILE A 188 -10.61 10.54 -4.04
N SER A 189 -10.84 11.39 -5.05
CA SER A 189 -11.85 12.45 -5.05
C SER A 189 -13.25 11.87 -5.09
#